data_AF-Q92UT4-F1
#
_entry.id   AF-Q92UT4-F1
#
_cell.length_a   1.000
_cell.length_b   1.000
_cell.length_c   1.000
_cell.angle_alpha   90.00
_cell.angle_beta   90.00
_cell.angle_gamma   90.00
#
_symmetry.space_group_name_H-M   'P 1'
#
loop_
_entity.id
_entity.type
_entity.pdbx_description
1 polymer ?
#
loop_
_entity_poly.entity_id
_entity_poly.type
_entity_poly.pdbx_seq_one_letter_code
_entity_poly.pdbx_strand_id
1 'polypeptide(L)'
;MLRAEGLPVAFVAEEMIRELAGHRLYASAPSWDGKWLSVLLRAAGLPRHALRLKRSDEAFLDAARRKMGDRFSDQEISDLVLGVIGATGPPPVHRALPDACLELDRLRMVTKAAAERAGSL
;
A
#
# COMPACT_ATOMS: atom_id res chain seq x y z
N MET A 1 -7.77 -26.65 -7.16
CA MET A 1 -7.57 -25.95 -8.47
C MET A 1 -8.43 -24.69 -8.41
N LEU A 2 -7.90 -23.49 -8.71
CA LEU A 2 -8.60 -22.20 -8.47
C LEU A 2 -10.04 -22.11 -9.01
N ARG A 3 -10.43 -22.91 -10.01
CA ARG A 3 -11.84 -23.00 -10.47
C ARG A 3 -12.83 -23.45 -9.38
N ALA A 4 -12.39 -24.25 -8.41
CA ALA A 4 -13.26 -24.78 -7.37
C ALA A 4 -13.38 -23.85 -6.14
N GLU A 5 -12.43 -22.93 -5.97
CA GLU A 5 -12.31 -22.05 -4.79
C GLU A 5 -12.47 -20.56 -5.16
N GLY A 6 -12.47 -20.24 -6.44
CA GLY A 6 -12.56 -18.87 -6.96
C GLY A 6 -14.00 -18.40 -7.15
N LEU A 7 -14.15 -17.08 -7.20
CA LEU A 7 -15.40 -16.42 -7.56
C LEU A 7 -15.36 -15.92 -9.01
N PRO A 8 -16.52 -15.69 -9.65
CA PRO A 8 -16.58 -15.08 -10.97
C PRO A 8 -15.84 -13.74 -11.01
N VAL A 9 -15.09 -13.49 -12.10
CA VAL A 9 -14.28 -12.27 -12.25
C VAL A 9 -15.12 -10.99 -12.15
N ALA A 10 -16.32 -10.99 -12.75
CA ALA A 10 -17.25 -9.87 -12.67
C ALA A 10 -17.62 -9.54 -11.21
N PHE A 11 -17.97 -10.57 -10.43
CA PHE A 11 -18.29 -10.41 -9.02
C PHE A 11 -17.12 -9.79 -8.23
N VAL A 12 -15.91 -10.34 -8.37
CA VAL A 12 -14.72 -9.81 -7.68
C VAL A 12 -14.44 -8.37 -8.07
N ALA A 13 -14.54 -8.04 -9.36
CA ALA A 13 -14.27 -6.69 -9.85
C ALA A 13 -15.31 -5.67 -9.38
N GLU A 14 -16.59 -6.04 -9.33
CA GLU A 14 -17.68 -5.20 -8.81
C GLU A 14 -17.53 -4.92 -7.32
N GLU A 15 -17.22 -5.94 -6.51
CA GLU A 15 -16.90 -5.78 -5.08
C GLU A 15 -15.72 -4.82 -4.90
N MET A 16 -14.63 -5.01 -5.65
CA MET A 16 -13.47 -4.13 -5.57
C MET A 16 -13.80 -2.68 -5.94
N ILE A 17 -14.62 -2.45 -6.98
CA ILE A 17 -15.04 -1.09 -7.32
C ILE A 17 -15.85 -0.48 -6.19
N ARG A 18 -16.82 -1.22 -5.65
CA ARG A 18 -17.69 -0.71 -4.57
C ARG A 18 -16.88 -0.28 -3.35
N GLU A 19 -15.93 -1.10 -2.93
CA GLU A 19 -15.18 -0.88 -1.69
C GLU A 19 -13.98 0.06 -1.87
N LEU A 20 -13.36 0.10 -3.05
CA LEU A 20 -12.06 0.77 -3.25
C LEU A 20 -12.15 2.06 -4.07
N ALA A 21 -13.23 2.27 -4.83
CA ALA A 21 -13.37 3.50 -5.62
C ALA A 21 -13.44 4.74 -4.72
N GLY A 22 -12.78 5.82 -5.13
CA GLY A 22 -12.66 7.05 -4.35
C GLY A 22 -11.55 7.04 -3.30
N HIS A 23 -10.94 5.89 -3.01
CA HIS A 23 -9.79 5.79 -2.10
C HIS A 23 -8.44 5.92 -2.82
N ARG A 24 -7.43 6.41 -2.09
CA ARG A 24 -6.02 6.30 -2.52
C ARG A 24 -5.55 4.88 -2.21
N LEU A 25 -5.26 4.10 -3.25
CA LEU A 25 -4.80 2.72 -3.10
C LEU A 25 -3.29 2.65 -3.23
N TYR A 26 -2.68 1.78 -2.42
CA TYR A 26 -1.24 1.61 -2.35
C TYR A 26 -0.86 0.14 -2.40
N ALA A 27 0.28 -0.14 -3.01
CA ALA A 27 0.90 -1.45 -3.02
C ALA A 27 2.43 -1.30 -3.02
N SER A 28 3.14 -2.32 -2.54
CA SER A 28 4.61 -2.34 -2.57
C SER A 28 5.16 -2.52 -4.00
N ALA A 29 4.41 -3.17 -4.89
CA ALA A 29 4.77 -3.41 -6.29
C ALA A 29 3.65 -2.95 -7.28
N PRO A 30 3.30 -1.65 -7.32
CA PRO A 30 2.11 -1.17 -8.01
C PRO A 30 2.13 -1.38 -9.53
N SER A 31 3.30 -1.57 -10.14
CA SER A 31 3.41 -1.91 -11.57
C SER A 31 2.92 -3.33 -11.86
N TRP A 32 3.26 -4.30 -10.99
CA TRP A 32 2.81 -5.68 -11.10
C TRP A 32 1.33 -5.80 -10.73
N ASP A 33 0.95 -5.29 -9.56
CA ASP A 33 -0.42 -5.34 -9.08
C ASP A 33 -1.36 -4.55 -10.00
N GLY A 34 -0.92 -3.39 -10.47
CA GLY A 34 -1.66 -2.54 -11.40
C GLY A 34 -1.88 -3.22 -12.76
N LYS A 35 -0.89 -3.97 -13.27
CA LYS A 35 -1.06 -4.76 -14.49
C LYS A 35 -2.18 -5.78 -14.34
N TRP A 36 -2.17 -6.56 -13.26
CA TRP A 36 -3.17 -7.61 -13.03
C TRP A 36 -4.55 -7.05 -12.68
N LEU A 37 -4.60 -5.96 -11.92
CA LEU A 37 -5.84 -5.21 -11.67
C LEU A 37 -6.46 -4.71 -12.98
N SER A 38 -5.63 -4.20 -13.90
CA SER A 38 -6.07 -3.77 -15.21
C SER A 38 -6.64 -4.92 -16.07
N VAL A 39 -6.06 -6.13 -15.96
CA VAL A 39 -6.56 -7.34 -16.61
C VAL A 39 -7.90 -7.76 -16.00
N LEU A 40 -8.01 -7.80 -14.67
CA LEU A 40 -9.25 -8.13 -13.95
C LEU A 40 -10.40 -7.20 -14.36
N LEU A 41 -10.18 -5.88 -14.31
CA LEU A 41 -11.20 -4.88 -14.66
C LEU A 41 -11.67 -5.03 -16.11
N ARG A 42 -10.73 -5.20 -17.06
CA ARG A 42 -11.11 -5.42 -18.47
C ARG A 42 -11.89 -6.70 -18.68
N ALA A 43 -11.52 -7.78 -18.01
CA ALA A 43 -12.23 -9.06 -18.10
C ALA A 43 -13.67 -8.97 -17.54
N ALA A 44 -13.93 -8.02 -16.65
CA ALA A 44 -15.27 -7.69 -16.15
C ALA A 44 -16.00 -6.59 -16.97
N GLY A 45 -15.41 -6.11 -18.08
CA GLY A 45 -16.00 -5.03 -18.89
C GLY A 45 -15.89 -3.63 -18.28
N LEU A 46 -15.09 -3.45 -17.23
CA LEU A 46 -14.90 -2.19 -16.52
C LEU A 46 -13.71 -1.38 -17.08
N PRO A 47 -13.70 -0.04 -16.89
CA PRO A 47 -12.57 0.79 -17.30
C PRO A 47 -11.27 0.34 -16.64
N ARG A 48 -10.23 0.12 -17.44
CA ARG A 48 -8.93 -0.42 -17.00
C ARG A 48 -8.18 0.43 -15.97
N HIS A 49 -8.62 1.68 -15.75
CA HIS A 49 -8.05 2.67 -14.84
C HIS A 49 -9.04 3.07 -13.74
N ALA A 50 -10.16 2.34 -13.56
CA ALA A 50 -11.16 2.64 -12.54
C ALA A 50 -10.56 2.57 -11.11
N LEU A 51 -9.53 1.74 -10.91
CA LEU A 51 -8.72 1.69 -9.71
C LEU A 51 -7.25 1.91 -10.08
N ARG A 52 -6.52 2.72 -9.31
CA ARG A 52 -5.11 3.05 -9.56
C ARG A 52 -4.30 2.91 -8.28
N LEU A 53 -3.15 2.25 -8.39
CA LEU A 53 -2.24 2.01 -7.28
C LEU A 53 -1.08 3.00 -7.32
N LYS A 54 -0.65 3.44 -6.13
CA LYS A 54 0.61 4.14 -5.88
C LYS A 54 1.57 3.25 -5.11
N ARG A 55 2.85 3.64 -5.00
CA ARG A 55 3.79 2.90 -4.16
C ARG A 55 3.48 3.15 -2.68
N SER A 56 3.49 2.11 -1.86
CA SER A 56 3.23 2.23 -0.41
C SER A 56 4.27 3.08 0.33
N ASP A 57 5.52 3.10 -0.13
CA ASP A 57 6.57 3.99 0.39
C ASP A 57 6.20 5.49 0.26
N GLU A 58 5.45 5.89 -0.77
CA GLU A 58 4.89 7.25 -0.88
C GLU A 58 3.95 7.57 0.30
N ALA A 59 3.12 6.62 0.72
CA ALA A 59 2.23 6.82 1.87
C ALA A 59 3.02 6.94 3.19
N PHE A 60 4.12 6.18 3.31
CA PHE A 60 5.00 6.23 4.47
C PHE A 60 5.73 7.58 4.56
N LEU A 61 6.29 8.05 3.44
CA LEU A 61 6.94 9.35 3.34
C LEU A 61 5.95 10.49 3.64
N ASP A 62 4.74 10.44 3.06
CA ASP A 62 3.67 11.40 3.34
C ASP A 62 3.32 11.44 4.84
N ALA A 63 3.24 10.28 5.50
CA ALA A 63 2.91 10.19 6.92
C ALA A 63 4.05 10.73 7.80
N ALA A 64 5.29 10.38 7.50
CA ALA A 64 6.47 10.85 8.22
C ALA A 64 6.63 12.37 8.09
N ARG A 65 6.50 12.93 6.87
CA ARG A 65 6.52 14.38 6.61
C ARG A 65 5.51 15.13 7.46
N ARG A 66 4.26 14.65 7.51
CA ARG A 66 3.19 15.29 8.31
C ARG A 66 3.48 15.31 9.81
N LYS A 67 4.23 14.34 10.33
CA LYS A 67 4.54 14.23 11.77
C LYS A 67 5.82 14.98 12.15
N MET A 68 6.84 14.90 11.30
CA MET A 68 8.15 15.49 11.56
C MET A 68 8.16 17.01 11.26
N GLY A 69 7.42 17.44 10.23
CA GLY A 69 7.35 18.84 9.80
C GLY A 69 8.61 19.32 9.09
N ASP A 70 8.62 20.59 8.69
CA ASP A 70 9.63 21.19 7.80
C ASP A 70 11.03 21.37 8.41
N ARG A 71 11.19 21.06 9.70
CA ARG A 71 12.47 21.17 10.40
C ARG A 71 13.42 20.00 10.16
N PHE A 72 12.90 18.88 9.64
CA PHE A 72 13.72 17.74 9.25
C PHE A 72 13.90 17.75 7.74
N SER A 73 15.10 17.42 7.29
CA SER A 73 15.39 17.28 5.86
C SER A 73 14.63 16.10 5.26
N ASP A 74 14.40 16.15 3.93
CA ASP A 74 13.84 15.02 3.19
C ASP A 74 14.68 13.74 3.36
N GLN A 75 16.01 13.88 3.53
CA GLN A 75 16.91 12.76 3.79
C GLN A 75 16.62 12.10 5.14
N GLU A 76 16.48 12.88 6.22
CA GLU A 76 16.17 12.33 7.55
C GLU A 76 14.82 11.61 7.57
N ILE A 77 13.83 12.13 6.84
CA ILE A 77 12.52 11.50 6.71
C ILE A 77 12.64 10.19 5.93
N SER A 78 13.38 10.20 4.82
CA SER A 78 13.64 9.00 4.01
C SER A 78 14.37 7.92 4.80
N ASP A 79 15.39 8.30 5.57
CA ASP A 79 16.18 7.37 6.39
C ASP A 79 15.33 6.72 7.48
N LEU A 80 14.42 7.47 8.10
CA LEU A 80 13.46 6.91 9.07
C LEU A 80 12.55 5.88 8.41
N VAL A 81 11.99 6.19 7.23
CA VAL A 81 11.12 5.26 6.49
C VAL A 81 11.88 4.00 6.08
N LEU A 82 13.08 4.14 5.52
CA LEU A 82 13.93 3.02 5.12
C LEU A 82 14.34 2.16 6.33
N GLY A 83 14.63 2.80 7.47
CA GLY A 83 14.93 2.11 8.72
C GLY A 83 13.76 1.24 9.19
N VAL A 84 12.52 1.76 9.14
CA VAL A 84 11.32 0.97 9.48
C VAL A 84 11.10 -0.18 8.48
N ILE A 85 11.23 0.07 7.17
CA ILE A 85 11.10 -0.99 6.17
C ILE A 85 12.14 -2.09 6.40
N GLY A 86 13.40 -1.72 6.65
CA GLY A 86 14.50 -2.65 6.88
C GLY A 86 14.38 -3.44 8.19
N ALA A 87 13.76 -2.86 9.23
CA ALA A 87 13.56 -3.52 10.51
C ALA A 87 12.31 -4.42 10.57
N THR A 88 11.43 -4.36 9.57
CA THR A 88 10.11 -5.00 9.65
C THR A 88 10.02 -6.33 8.91
N GLY A 89 9.93 -7.39 9.74
CA GLY A 89 9.28 -8.67 9.47
C GLY A 89 10.03 -9.65 8.55
N PRO A 90 9.69 -10.96 8.62
CA PRO A 90 10.19 -11.96 7.68
C PRO A 90 9.75 -11.65 6.23
N PRO A 91 10.33 -12.33 5.23
CA PRO A 91 9.94 -12.18 3.83
C PRO A 91 8.42 -12.29 3.64
N PRO A 92 7.84 -11.60 2.64
CA PRO A 92 6.42 -11.65 2.36
C PRO A 92 5.93 -13.10 2.27
N VAL A 93 4.75 -13.37 2.82
CA VAL A 93 4.13 -14.71 2.81
C VAL A 93 3.61 -15.05 1.39
N HIS A 94 3.67 -14.08 0.47
CA HIS A 94 3.18 -14.17 -0.91
C HIS A 94 1.68 -14.47 -0.95
N ARG A 95 0.96 -13.82 -0.04
CA ARG A 95 -0.49 -13.88 0.10
C ARG A 95 -1.02 -12.46 0.25
N ALA A 96 -1.96 -12.09 -0.61
CA ALA A 96 -2.43 -10.71 -0.76
C ALA A 96 -2.81 -10.03 0.56
N LEU A 97 -3.63 -10.68 1.40
CA LEU A 97 -4.09 -10.09 2.65
C LEU A 97 -2.97 -9.95 3.70
N PRO A 98 -2.22 -11.01 4.08
CA PRO A 98 -1.07 -10.86 4.98
C PRO A 98 -0.05 -9.83 4.51
N ASP A 99 0.27 -9.79 3.22
CA ASP A 99 1.25 -8.85 2.67
C ASP A 99 0.71 -7.40 2.72
N ALA A 100 -0.59 -7.18 2.46
CA ALA A 100 -1.21 -5.87 2.62
C ALA A 100 -1.28 -5.40 4.09
N CYS A 101 -1.52 -6.33 5.03
CA CYS A 101 -1.48 -6.02 6.47
C CYS A 101 -0.08 -5.61 6.92
N LEU A 102 0.97 -6.27 6.42
CA LEU A 102 2.35 -5.87 6.71
C LEU A 102 2.64 -4.43 6.27
N GLU A 103 2.15 -4.02 5.09
CA GLU A 103 2.28 -2.63 4.62
C GLU A 103 1.52 -1.64 5.52
N LEU A 104 0.33 -2.02 6.00
CA LEU A 104 -0.41 -1.19 6.96
C LEU A 104 0.33 -1.06 8.31
N ASP A 105 0.94 -2.14 8.78
CA ASP A 105 1.71 -2.12 10.03
C ASP A 105 2.99 -1.28 9.87
N ARG A 106 3.65 -1.34 8.71
CA ARG A 106 4.75 -0.43 8.35
C ARG A 106 4.33 1.02 8.39
N LEU A 107 3.18 1.38 7.82
CA LEU A 107 2.65 2.75 7.90
C LEU A 107 2.46 3.21 9.36
N ARG A 108 1.90 2.33 10.21
CA ARG A 108 1.69 2.62 11.64
C ARG A 108 3.02 2.82 12.37
N MET A 109 4.00 1.96 12.11
CA MET A 109 5.34 2.06 12.70
C MET A 109 6.06 3.34 12.27
N VAL A 110 6.02 3.68 10.98
CA VAL A 110 6.56 4.95 10.47
C VAL A 110 5.89 6.15 11.15
N THR A 111 4.55 6.13 11.26
CA THR A 111 3.80 7.22 11.90
C THR A 111 4.19 7.39 13.36
N LYS A 112 4.36 6.28 14.09
CA LYS A 112 4.79 6.28 15.49
C LYS A 112 6.22 6.80 15.64
N ALA A 113 7.18 6.24 14.89
CA ALA A 113 8.58 6.63 14.93
C ALA A 113 8.77 8.12 14.56
N ALA A 114 8.04 8.60 13.56
CA ALA A 114 8.07 10.00 13.15
C ALA A 114 7.54 10.94 14.26
N ALA A 115 6.47 10.53 14.97
CA ALA A 115 5.95 11.28 16.10
C ALA A 115 6.93 11.30 17.29
N GLU A 116 7.57 10.17 17.61
CA GLU A 116 8.60 10.07 18.66
C GLU A 116 9.81 10.95 18.31
N ARG A 117 10.27 10.91 17.06
CA ARG A 117 11.38 11.75 16.58
C ARG A 117 11.04 13.23 16.67
N ALA A 118 9.79 13.59 16.39
CA ALA A 118 9.31 14.95 16.53
C ALA A 118 9.18 15.40 18.00
N GLY A 119 8.81 14.50 18.91
CA GLY A 119 8.64 14.81 20.34
C GLY A 119 9.90 14.68 21.20
N SER A 120 10.97 14.04 20.70
CA SER A 120 12.24 13.84 21.43
C SER A 120 13.19 15.04 21.33
N LEU A 121 12.63 16.24 21.21
CA LEU A 121 13.29 17.54 21.15
C LEU A 121 12.60 18.47 22.16
#